data_AF-A0A377A2Y5-F1
#
_entry.id   AF-A0A377A2Y5-F1
#
_cell.length_a   1.000
_cell.length_b   1.000
_cell.length_c   1.000
_cell.angle_alpha   90.00
_cell.angle_beta   90.00
_cell.angle_gamma   90.00
#
_symmetry.space_group_name_H-M   'P 1'
#
loop_
_entity.id
_entity.type
_entity.pdbx_description
1 polymer ?
#
loop_
_entity_poly.entity_id
_entity_poly.type
_entity_poly.pdbx_seq_one_letter_code
_entity_poly.pdbx_strand_id
1 'polypeptide(L)'
;MTQKLSNAGIRVKADLRNEKIGFKIREHTLRRVPYMLVCGDKEVESGKVAVRTRRGKDLGSMDVNEVIEKLHKRFAAAVLNNWRNKVLKAENEFNGAP
;
A
#
# COMPACT_ATOMS: atom_id res chain seq x y z
N MET A 1 -15.21 3.91 2.48
CA MET A 1 -13.87 3.27 2.57
C MET A 1 -12.75 4.26 2.90
N THR A 2 -12.54 5.32 2.11
CA THR A 2 -11.44 6.30 2.30
C THR A 2 -11.36 6.87 3.72
N GLN A 3 -12.50 7.31 4.28
CA GLN A 3 -12.54 7.83 5.64
C GLN A 3 -12.08 6.80 6.68
N LYS A 4 -12.46 5.53 6.51
CA LYS A 4 -12.10 4.43 7.42
C LYS A 4 -10.59 4.16 7.43
N LEU A 5 -9.97 4.16 6.25
CA LEU A 5 -8.51 4.05 6.10
C LEU A 5 -7.78 5.27 6.69
N SER A 6 -8.32 6.47 6.45
CA SER A 6 -7.77 7.71 7.02
C SER A 6 -7.82 7.71 8.55
N ASN A 7 -8.94 7.31 9.14
CA ASN A 7 -9.11 7.18 10.59
C ASN A 7 -8.17 6.11 11.19
N ALA A 8 -7.78 5.11 10.40
CA ALA A 8 -6.78 4.12 10.78
C ALA A 8 -5.32 4.62 10.60
N GLY A 9 -5.10 5.92 10.36
CA GLY A 9 -3.78 6.52 10.21
C GLY A 9 -3.09 6.22 8.87
N ILE A 10 -3.83 5.69 7.88
CA ILE A 10 -3.27 5.34 6.57
C ILE A 10 -3.45 6.53 5.61
N ARG A 11 -2.35 6.98 5.00
CA ARG A 11 -2.41 7.97 3.92
C ARG A 11 -3.14 7.39 2.71
N VAL A 12 -4.32 7.93 2.42
CA VAL A 12 -5.21 7.43 1.35
C VAL A 12 -5.81 8.59 0.57
N LYS A 13 -6.08 8.38 -0.71
CA LYS A 13 -6.83 9.29 -1.58
C LYS A 13 -7.80 8.49 -2.44
N ALA A 14 -9.02 9.01 -2.63
CA ALA A 14 -9.97 8.44 -3.57
C ALA A 14 -9.75 9.03 -4.96
N ASP A 15 -9.75 8.18 -5.99
CA ASP A 15 -9.73 8.61 -7.39
C ASP A 15 -11.07 8.29 -8.06
N LEU A 16 -11.98 9.27 -7.99
CA LEU A 16 -13.36 9.17 -8.46
C LEU A 16 -13.56 9.74 -9.88
N ARG A 17 -12.47 10.06 -10.60
CA ARG A 17 -12.56 10.59 -11.97
C ARG A 17 -13.26 9.59 -12.90
N ASN A 18 -14.01 10.07 -13.88
CA ASN A 18 -14.64 9.22 -14.90
C ASN A 18 -13.61 8.77 -15.95
N GLU A 19 -12.68 7.92 -15.53
CA GLU A 19 -11.56 7.43 -16.34
C GLU A 19 -11.50 5.91 -16.31
N LYS A 20 -10.95 5.32 -17.37
CA LYS A 20 -10.74 3.87 -17.45
C LYS A 20 -9.92 3.38 -16.26
N ILE A 21 -10.33 2.28 -15.64
CA ILE A 21 -9.64 1.74 -14.46
C ILE A 21 -8.15 1.42 -14.74
N GLY A 22 -7.84 0.91 -15.93
CA GLY A 22 -6.47 0.65 -16.37
C GLY A 22 -5.62 1.93 -16.45
N PHE A 23 -6.20 3.06 -16.83
CA PHE A 23 -5.52 4.36 -16.84
C PHE A 23 -5.18 4.80 -15.41
N LYS A 24 -6.16 4.76 -14.49
CA LYS A 24 -5.93 5.07 -13.07
C LYS A 24 -4.84 4.18 -12.47
N ILE A 25 -4.89 2.87 -12.72
CA ILE A 25 -3.89 1.91 -12.24
C ILE A 25 -2.49 2.27 -12.76
N ARG A 26 -2.36 2.58 -14.06
CA ARG A 26 -1.09 2.98 -14.67
C ARG A 26 -0.56 4.27 -14.05
N GLU A 27 -1.41 5.30 -13.91
CA GLU A 27 -1.05 6.60 -13.33
C GLU A 27 -0.54 6.45 -11.88
N HIS A 28 -1.28 5.73 -11.03
CA HIS A 28 -0.89 5.51 -9.62
C HIS A 28 0.34 4.62 -9.48
N THR A 29 0.54 3.68 -10.41
CA THR A 29 1.76 2.87 -10.49
C THR A 29 2.99 3.75 -10.76
N LEU A 30 2.89 4.68 -11.73
CA LEU A 30 3.95 5.64 -12.07
C LEU A 30 4.23 6.60 -10.92
N ARG A 31 3.20 7.05 -10.20
CA ARG A 31 3.30 7.88 -8.98
C ARG A 31 3.85 7.15 -7.76
N ARG A 32 4.25 5.89 -7.93
CA ARG A 32 4.85 5.07 -6.88
C ARG A 32 3.91 4.76 -5.70
N VAL A 33 2.59 4.77 -5.92
CA VAL A 33 1.61 4.42 -4.89
C VAL A 33 1.76 2.93 -4.55
N PRO A 34 2.11 2.55 -3.30
CA PRO A 34 2.45 1.17 -2.96
C PRO A 34 1.32 0.16 -3.16
N TYR A 35 0.09 0.59 -2.87
CA TYR A 35 -1.13 -0.20 -2.90
C TYR A 35 -2.25 0.57 -3.58
N MET A 36 -3.01 -0.11 -4.44
CA MET A 36 -4.22 0.41 -5.04
C MET A 36 -5.39 -0.48 -4.63
N LEU A 37 -6.48 0.16 -4.23
CA LEU A 37 -7.72 -0.46 -3.79
C LEU A 37 -8.77 -0.19 -4.88
N VAL A 38 -9.24 -1.24 -5.54
CA VAL A 38 -10.21 -1.15 -6.64
C VAL A 38 -11.55 -1.66 -6.15
N CYS A 39 -12.57 -0.81 -6.26
CA CYS A 39 -13.95 -1.15 -5.93
C CYS A 39 -14.80 -1.00 -7.20
N GLY A 40 -15.27 -2.11 -7.75
CA GLY A 40 -16.38 -2.14 -8.69
C GLY A 40 -17.68 -2.57 -8.00
N ASP A 41 -18.73 -2.81 -8.78
CA ASP A 41 -20.05 -3.17 -8.26
C ASP A 41 -20.01 -4.45 -7.41
N LYS A 42 -19.28 -5.46 -7.89
CA LYS A 42 -19.05 -6.73 -7.17
C LYS A 42 -18.43 -6.52 -5.79
N GLU A 43 -17.46 -5.61 -5.68
CA GLU A 43 -16.79 -5.31 -4.41
C GLU A 43 -17.73 -4.57 -3.46
N VAL A 44 -18.55 -3.66 -3.98
CA VAL A 44 -19.57 -2.93 -3.20
C VAL A 44 -20.61 -3.90 -2.64
N GLU A 45 -21.15 -4.79 -3.47
CA GLU A 45 -22.14 -5.79 -3.06
C GLU A 45 -21.60 -6.77 -2.01
N SER A 46 -20.33 -7.18 -2.16
CA SER A 46 -19.68 -8.12 -1.24
C SER A 46 -19.07 -7.47 0.00
N GLY A 47 -19.06 -6.13 0.10
CA GLY A 47 -18.40 -5.41 1.19
C GLY A 47 -16.87 -5.52 1.18
N LYS A 48 -16.29 -5.96 0.06
CA LYS A 48 -14.86 -6.24 -0.11
C LYS A 48 -14.17 -5.20 -0.97
N VAL A 49 -12.88 -5.38 -1.18
CA VAL A 49 -12.09 -4.55 -2.09
C VAL A 49 -10.97 -5.37 -2.72
N ALA A 50 -10.78 -5.21 -4.03
CA ALA A 50 -9.67 -5.81 -4.74
C ALA A 50 -8.38 -5.03 -4.45
N VAL A 51 -7.37 -5.72 -3.93
CA VAL A 51 -6.11 -5.11 -3.52
C VAL A 51 -5.01 -5.49 -4.49
N ARG A 52 -4.31 -4.49 -5.02
CA ARG A 52 -3.16 -4.71 -5.90
C ARG A 52 -1.95 -3.89 -5.47
N THR A 53 -0.77 -4.46 -5.66
CA THR A 53 0.50 -3.78 -5.40
C THR A 53 0.92 -2.96 -6.61
N ARG A 54 1.78 -1.97 -6.38
CA ARG A 54 2.48 -1.25 -7.46
C ARG A 54 3.22 -2.16 -8.44
N ARG A 55 3.73 -3.29 -7.97
CA ARG A 55 4.55 -4.20 -8.78
C ARG A 55 3.71 -5.10 -9.70
N GLY A 56 2.41 -4.83 -9.81
CA GLY A 56 1.50 -5.62 -10.62
C GLY A 56 0.95 -6.87 -9.92
N LYS A 57 1.46 -7.23 -8.73
CA LYS A 57 0.91 -8.36 -7.96
C LYS A 57 -0.52 -8.05 -7.50
N ASP A 58 -1.44 -8.91 -7.89
CA ASP A 58 -2.80 -8.97 -7.36
C ASP A 58 -2.80 -9.73 -6.03
N LEU A 59 -3.46 -9.18 -5.02
CA LEU A 59 -3.61 -9.77 -3.69
C LEU A 59 -5.02 -10.28 -3.45
N GLY A 60 -5.90 -10.19 -4.45
CA GLY A 60 -7.28 -10.65 -4.39
C GLY A 60 -8.22 -9.66 -3.71
N SER A 61 -9.47 -10.11 -3.57
CA SER A 61 -10.53 -9.37 -2.90
C SER A 61 -10.59 -9.74 -1.42
N MET A 62 -10.58 -8.75 -0.54
CA MET A 62 -10.58 -8.94 0.91
C MET A 62 -11.42 -7.88 1.61
N ASP A 63 -11.80 -8.16 2.85
CA ASP A 63 -12.57 -7.22 3.67
C ASP A 63 -11.75 -5.97 4.00
N VAL A 64 -12.42 -4.83 4.11
CA VAL A 64 -11.75 -3.54 4.37
C VAL A 64 -10.95 -3.56 5.68
N ASN A 65 -11.40 -4.30 6.69
CA ASN A 65 -10.65 -4.48 7.94
C ASN A 65 -9.37 -5.28 7.73
N GLU A 66 -9.43 -6.35 6.94
CA GLU A 66 -8.25 -7.15 6.59
C GLU A 66 -7.21 -6.30 5.84
N VAL A 67 -7.66 -5.42 4.94
CA VAL A 67 -6.77 -4.46 4.27
C VAL A 67 -6.02 -3.60 5.28
N ILE A 68 -6.71 -3.02 6.26
CA ILE A 68 -6.11 -2.13 7.25
C ILE A 68 -5.03 -2.87 8.04
N GLU A 69 -5.33 -4.05 8.58
CA GLU A 69 -4.38 -4.86 9.33
C GLU A 69 -3.15 -5.24 8.48
N LYS A 70 -3.39 -5.64 7.23
CA LYS A 70 -2.33 -6.02 6.28
C LYS A 70 -1.41 -4.84 5.99
N LEU A 71 -1.97 -3.65 5.79
CA LEU A 71 -1.19 -2.43 5.54
C LEU A 71 -0.37 -2.02 6.76
N HIS A 72 -0.94 -2.07 7.97
CA HIS A 72 -0.18 -1.80 9.21
C HIS A 72 0.98 -2.78 9.39
N LYS A 73 0.74 -4.09 9.26
CA LYS A 73 1.80 -5.12 9.34
C LYS A 73 2.90 -4.85 8.31
N ARG A 74 2.52 -4.50 7.07
CA ARG A 74 3.48 -4.18 6.02
C ARG A 74 4.32 -2.95 6.34
N PHE A 75 3.70 -1.88 6.84
CA PHE A 75 4.39 -0.64 7.15
C PHE A 75 5.36 -0.83 8.32
N ALA A 76 4.96 -1.54 9.37
CA ALA A 76 5.85 -1.89 10.48
C ALA A 76 7.09 -2.66 9.98
N ALA A 77 6.89 -3.67 9.14
CA ALA A 77 8.00 -4.42 8.55
C ALA A 77 8.89 -3.54 7.64
N ALA A 78 8.31 -2.60 6.89
CA ALA A 78 9.08 -1.69 6.04
C ALA A 78 9.94 -0.72 6.86
N VAL A 79 9.39 -0.18 7.95
CA VAL A 79 10.11 0.71 8.87
C VAL A 79 11.27 -0.04 9.55
N LEU A 80 11.01 -1.23 10.09
CA LEU A 80 12.03 -2.06 10.74
C LEU A 80 13.18 -2.42 9.78
N ASN A 81 12.84 -2.84 8.55
CA ASN A 81 13.86 -3.16 7.55
C ASN A 81 14.70 -1.94 7.16
N ASN A 82 14.06 -0.77 6.99
CA ASN A 82 14.79 0.46 6.68
C ASN A 82 15.73 0.87 7.84
N TRP A 83 15.24 0.81 9.07
CA TRP A 83 16.04 1.10 10.26
C TRP A 83 17.22 0.14 10.39
N ARG A 84 16.98 -1.17 10.28
CA ARG A 84 18.03 -2.19 10.33
C ARG A 84 19.10 -1.96 9.26
N ASN A 85 18.70 -1.67 8.03
CA ASN A 85 19.65 -1.40 6.95
C ASN A 85 20.48 -0.13 7.21
N LYS A 86 19.88 0.89 7.84
CA LYS A 86 20.59 2.11 8.22
C LYS A 86 21.61 1.86 9.34
N VAL A 87 21.25 1.05 10.34
CA VAL A 87 22.16 0.64 11.43
C VAL A 87 23.34 -0.17 10.88
N LEU A 88 23.07 -1.21 10.09
CA LEU A 88 24.12 -2.04 9.48
C LEU A 88 25.08 -1.22 8.61
N LYS A 89 24.56 -0.22 7.88
CA LYS A 89 25.39 0.68 7.10
C LYS A 89 26.31 1.53 8.00
N ALA A 90 25.78 2.09 9.09
CA ALA A 90 26.56 2.88 10.04
C ALA A 90 27.62 2.05 10.76
N GLU A 91 27.31 0.80 11.14
CA GLU A 91 28.27 -0.13 11.77
C GLU A 91 29.41 -0.51 10.81
N ASN A 92 29.09 -0.78 9.54
CA ASN A 92 30.12 -1.08 8.52
C ASN A 92 31.00 0.14 8.20
N GLU A 93 30.44 1.35 8.25
CA GLU A 93 31.21 2.59 8.07
C GLU A 93 32.11 2.88 9.29
N PHE A 94 31.66 2.57 10.50
CA PHE A 94 32.47 2.72 11.73
C PHE A 94 33.59 1.67 11.82
N ASN A 95 33.29 0.41 11.49
CA ASN A 95 34.25 -0.70 11.53
C ASN A 95 35.16 -0.78 10.29
N GLY A 96 34.88 0.03 9.25
CA GLY A 96 35.64 0.10 8.00
C GLY A 96 36.54 1.33 7.87
N ALA A 97 36.63 2.18 8.91
CA ALA A 97 37.65 3.22 9.00
C ALA A 97 39.01 2.55 9.30
N PRO A 98 40.13 3.00 8.68
CA PRO A 98 41.45 2.41 8.91
C PRO A 98 41.89 2.46 10.38
#